data_AF-A0AAV3EFM2-F1
#
_entry.id   AF-A0AAV3EFM2-F1
#
_cell.length_a   1.000
_cell.length_b   1.000
_cell.length_c   1.000
_cell.angle_alpha   90.00
_cell.angle_beta   90.00
_cell.angle_gamma   90.00
#
_symmetry.space_group_name_H-M   'P 1'
#
loop_
_entity.id
_entity.type
_entity.pdbx_description
1 polymer ?
#
loop_
_entity_poly.entity_id
_entity_poly.type
_entity_poly.pdbx_seq_one_letter_code
_entity_poly.pdbx_strand_id
1 'polypeptide(L)' 'MKTILETIDTRYGTDNSHSFSHGNTLPYTGAPFGMNYFVPQSSHTDGSWFFKPDLPIFQGIRLTHQPSPWIGDFS' A
#
# COMPACT_ATOMS: atom_id res chain seq x y z
N MET A 1 -19.01 -11.57 -17.14
CA MET A 1 -18.78 -12.29 -15.87
C MET A 1 -17.54 -11.70 -15.23
N LYS A 2 -17.56 -11.42 -13.92
CA LYS A 2 -16.35 -10.94 -13.22
C LYS A 2 -15.33 -12.06 -13.10
N THR A 3 -14.05 -11.76 -13.28
CA THR A 3 -12.96 -12.73 -13.01
C THR A 3 -12.63 -12.76 -11.52
N ILE A 4 -11.94 -13.81 -11.06
CA ILE A 4 -11.45 -13.88 -9.67
C ILE A 4 -10.56 -12.67 -9.32
N LEU A 5 -9.75 -12.21 -10.29
CA LEU A 5 -8.84 -11.09 -10.10
C LEU A 5 -9.60 -9.79 -9.77
N GLU A 6 -10.75 -9.56 -10.43
CA GLU A 6 -11.60 -8.39 -10.21
C GLU A 6 -12.36 -8.42 -8.86
N THR A 7 -12.29 -9.53 -8.12
CA THR A 7 -12.87 -9.64 -6.77
C THR A 7 -11.86 -9.39 -5.65
N ILE A 8 -10.56 -9.33 -5.97
CA ILE A 8 -9.50 -9.09 -5.00
C ILE A 8 -9.43 -7.59 -4.72
N ASP A 9 -9.44 -7.22 -3.43
CA ASP A 9 -9.20 -5.86 -2.98
C ASP A 9 -7.83 -5.79 -2.30
N THR A 10 -6.92 -5.03 -2.89
CA THR A 10 -5.54 -4.89 -2.40
C THR A 10 -5.46 -4.11 -1.09
N ARG A 11 -6.55 -3.47 -0.63
CA ARG A 11 -6.62 -2.74 0.64
C ARG A 11 -6.77 -3.64 1.87
N TYR A 12 -6.89 -4.96 1.68
CA TYR A 12 -6.98 -5.88 2.82
C TYR A 12 -5.67 -5.83 3.63
N GLY A 13 -5.79 -5.50 4.92
CA GLY A 13 -4.64 -5.37 5.84
C GLY A 13 -3.90 -4.04 5.79
N THR A 14 -4.43 -3.00 5.12
CA THR A 14 -3.74 -1.71 4.93
C THR A 14 -4.07 -0.63 5.97
N ASP A 15 -5.12 -0.79 6.77
CA ASP A 15 -5.41 0.14 7.87
C ASP A 15 -4.49 -0.14 9.06
N ASN A 16 -3.38 0.58 9.18
CA ASN A 16 -2.37 0.33 10.20
C ASN A 16 -1.82 1.62 10.80
N SER A 17 -1.21 1.46 11.96
CA SER A 17 -0.37 2.47 12.59
C SER A 17 0.90 1.81 13.13
N HIS A 18 1.84 2.63 13.60
CA HIS A 18 3.04 2.11 14.27
C HIS A 18 2.70 1.25 15.51
N SER A 19 1.66 1.61 16.27
CA SER A 19 1.31 0.93 17.53
C SER A 19 0.45 -0.32 17.35
N PHE A 20 -0.27 -0.45 16.23
CA PHE A 20 -1.17 -1.59 16.00
C PHE A 20 -1.27 -1.95 14.52
N SER A 21 -1.18 -3.24 14.25
CA SER A 21 -1.21 -3.80 12.89
C SER A 21 -2.47 -4.63 12.67
N HIS A 22 -3.13 -4.40 11.53
CA HIS A 22 -4.13 -5.27 10.93
C HIS A 22 -3.56 -6.06 9.73
N GLY A 23 -2.22 -6.07 9.56
CA GLY A 23 -1.51 -6.76 8.48
C GLY A 23 -0.24 -6.06 8.03
N ASN A 24 -0.15 -4.72 8.20
CA ASN A 24 0.97 -3.88 7.74
C ASN A 24 1.30 -4.07 6.25
N THR A 25 0.26 -4.24 5.43
CA THR A 25 0.38 -4.34 3.97
C THR A 25 0.20 -2.97 3.30
N LEU A 26 0.58 -2.88 2.03
CA LEU A 26 0.21 -1.76 1.14
C LEU A 26 -0.68 -2.29 0.00
N PRO A 27 -1.52 -1.44 -0.61
CA PRO A 27 -2.39 -1.85 -1.72
C PRO A 27 -1.60 -1.91 -3.04
N TYR A 28 -0.59 -2.77 -3.10
CA TYR A 28 0.31 -2.89 -4.25
C TYR A 28 -0.46 -3.26 -5.51
N THR A 29 -0.29 -2.45 -6.55
CA THR A 29 -0.63 -2.78 -7.92
C THR A 29 0.65 -3.15 -8.67
N GLY A 30 0.68 -4.34 -9.27
CA GLY A 30 1.80 -4.80 -10.10
C GLY A 30 1.59 -6.21 -10.61
N ALA A 31 2.45 -6.64 -11.52
CA ALA A 31 2.52 -8.04 -11.92
C ALA A 31 3.15 -8.88 -10.78
N PRO A 32 2.87 -10.20 -10.72
CA PRO A 32 3.55 -11.09 -9.79
C PRO A 32 5.08 -10.95 -9.92
N PHE A 33 5.75 -10.72 -8.79
CA PHE A 33 7.21 -10.52 -8.72
C PHE A 33 7.72 -9.35 -9.57
N GLY A 34 6.89 -8.32 -9.77
CA GLY A 34 7.26 -7.12 -10.50
C GLY A 34 8.43 -6.38 -9.84
N MET A 35 9.29 -5.80 -10.67
CA MET A 35 10.42 -4.98 -10.21
C MET A 35 9.92 -3.74 -9.44
N ASN A 36 8.84 -3.13 -9.91
CA ASN A 36 8.22 -1.95 -9.32
C ASN A 36 6.77 -2.25 -8.95
N TYR A 37 6.31 -1.74 -7.81
CA TYR A 37 4.89 -1.72 -7.46
C TYR A 37 4.37 -0.28 -7.38
N PHE A 38 3.05 -0.12 -7.51
CA PHE A 38 2.38 1.17 -7.50
C PHE A 38 1.33 1.22 -6.40
N VAL A 39 1.37 2.27 -5.58
CA VAL A 39 0.50 2.46 -4.41
C VAL A 39 0.06 3.93 -4.34
N PRO A 40 -1.21 4.25 -4.04
CA PRO A 40 -1.60 5.63 -3.72
C PRO A 40 -0.91 6.09 -2.43
N GLN A 41 -0.35 7.30 -2.42
CA GLN A 41 0.15 7.90 -1.19
C GLN A 41 -0.92 8.82 -0.60
N SER A 42 -1.35 8.58 0.64
CA SER A 42 -2.29 9.44 1.37
C SER A 42 -1.58 10.55 2.15
N SER A 43 -0.37 10.26 2.65
CA SER A 43 0.40 11.14 3.55
C SER A 43 1.90 10.95 3.37
N HIS A 44 2.68 12.02 3.44
CA HIS A 44 4.15 11.98 3.48
C HIS A 44 4.71 12.18 4.90
N THR A 45 3.85 12.51 5.87
CA THR A 45 4.28 12.83 7.24
C THR A 45 4.25 11.62 8.18
N ASP A 46 3.61 10.53 7.76
CA ASP A 46 3.41 9.32 8.59
C ASP A 46 4.53 8.26 8.41
N GLY A 47 5.71 8.69 7.93
CA GLY A 47 6.85 7.80 7.67
C GLY A 47 6.47 6.69 6.68
N SER A 48 6.75 5.43 7.06
CA SER A 48 6.46 4.27 6.21
C SER A 48 4.97 3.90 6.13
N TRP A 49 4.10 4.47 6.98
CA TRP A 49 2.64 4.28 6.95
C TRP A 49 1.95 5.33 6.08
N PHE A 50 2.40 5.45 4.85
CA PHE A 50 2.04 6.54 3.94
C PHE A 50 0.66 6.38 3.26
N PHE A 51 -0.04 5.27 3.47
CA PHE A 51 -1.37 5.00 2.90
C PHE A 51 -2.40 4.74 4.00
N LYS A 52 -3.59 5.34 3.87
CA LYS A 52 -4.74 5.06 4.74
C LYS A 52 -5.99 4.80 3.89
N PRO A 53 -6.63 3.62 4.00
CA PRO A 53 -7.75 3.25 3.12
C PRO A 53 -9.01 4.09 3.34
N ASP A 54 -9.23 4.59 4.56
CA ASP A 54 -10.43 5.33 4.95
C ASP A 54 -10.29 6.85 4.85
N LEU A 55 -9.10 7.35 4.48
CA LEU A 55 -8.86 8.77 4.26
C LEU A 55 -9.04 9.09 2.76
N PRO A 56 -10.07 9.86 2.35
CA PRO A 56 -10.33 10.18 0.95
C PRO A 56 -9.40 11.30 0.43
N ILE A 57 -8.11 11.21 0.75
CA ILE A 57 -7.05 12.12 0.33
C ILE A 57 -5.93 11.30 -0.29
N PHE A 58 -5.46 11.71 -1.46
CA PHE A 58 -4.27 11.16 -2.10
C PHE A 58 -3.36 12.30 -2.58
N GLN A 59 -2.06 12.10 -2.50
CA GLN A 59 -1.01 13.05 -2.86
C GLN A 59 -0.33 12.66 -4.19
N GLY A 60 -0.56 11.44 -4.67
CA GLY A 60 0.00 10.93 -5.92
C GLY A 60 0.02 9.40 -5.95
N ILE A 61 0.45 8.84 -7.08
CA ILE A 61 0.81 7.42 -7.20
C ILE A 61 2.30 7.30 -6.91
N ARG A 62 2.64 6.51 -5.90
CA ARG A 62 4.02 6.20 -5.55
C ARG A 62 4.44 4.91 -6.22
N LEU A 63 5.49 4.98 -7.04
CA LEU A 63 6.29 3.81 -7.39
C LEU A 63 7.10 3.44 -6.14
N THR A 64 6.97 2.21 -5.65
CA THR A 64 7.52 1.79 -4.36
C THR A 64 8.17 0.40 -4.44
N HIS A 65 9.19 0.22 -3.61
CA HIS A 65 9.86 -1.04 -3.32
C HIS A 65 9.76 -1.41 -1.83
N GLN A 66 8.98 -0.66 -1.03
CA GLN A 66 8.80 -0.92 0.39
C GLN A 66 8.23 -2.32 0.60
N PRO A 67 8.88 -3.23 1.34
CA PRO A 67 8.36 -4.58 1.61
C PRO A 67 7.60 -4.67 2.93
N SER A 68 7.88 -3.76 3.87
CA SER A 68 7.18 -3.60 5.15
C SER A 68 7.48 -2.21 5.72
N PRO A 69 6.64 -1.66 6.61
CA PRO A 69 6.89 -0.33 7.15
C PRO A 69 8.15 -0.26 8.03
N TRP A 70 8.62 -1.38 8.55
CA TRP A 70 9.83 -1.48 9.38
C TRP A 70 11.13 -1.38 8.57
N ILE A 71 11.10 -1.83 7.32
CA ILE A 71 12.22 -1.70 6.39
C ILE A 71 12.18 -0.33 5.70
N GLY A 72 10.97 0.17 5.40
CA GLY A 72 10.79 1.39 4.60
C GLY A 72 11.02 1.14 3.11
N ASP A 73 11.08 2.24 2.35
CA ASP A 73 11.13 2.23 0.89
C ASP A 73 12.54 2.55 0.35
N PHE A 74 12.82 2.14 -0.89
CA PHE A 74 14.06 2.40 -1.61
C PHE A 74 13.84 2.41 -3.14
N SER A 75 14.92 2.53 -3.93
CA SER A 75 14.92 2.46 -5.40
C SER A 75 15.94 1.46 -5.92
#